data_AF-A0A1Z4N4X2-F1
#
_entry.id   AF-A0A1Z4N4X2-F1
#
_cell.length_a   1.000
_cell.length_b   1.000
_cell.length_c   1.000
_cell.angle_alpha   90.00
_cell.angle_beta   90.00
_cell.angle_gamma   90.00
#
_symmetry.space_group_name_H-M   'P 1'
#
loop_
_entity.id
_entity.type
_entity.pdbx_description
1 polymer ?
#
loop_
_entity_poly.entity_id
_entity_poly.type
_entity_poly.pdbx_seq_one_letter_code
_entity_poly.pdbx_strand_id
1 'polypeptide(L)' 'MTQVSRFDDILESIEELSADEQATLIDLIRHRLAEKRRSEIAVNIAQAQLEYETGKVFRGNLTQIMDELSK' A
#
# COMPACT_ATOMS: atom_id res chain seq x y z
N MET A 1 22.15 25.78 11.35
CA MET A 1 21.77 25.55 9.94
C MET A 1 20.66 24.52 9.98
N THR A 2 19.42 24.95 9.72
CA THR A 2 18.24 24.08 9.79
C THR A 2 18.32 23.11 8.61
N GLN A 3 18.35 21.81 8.90
CA GLN A 3 18.36 20.80 7.85
C GLN A 3 16.97 20.81 7.21
N VAL A 4 16.84 21.44 6.05
CA VAL A 4 15.61 21.41 5.25
C VAL A 4 15.36 19.95 4.89
N SER A 5 14.17 19.45 5.18
CA SER A 5 13.85 18.07 4.87
C SER A 5 13.58 17.96 3.36
N ARG A 6 13.92 16.81 2.76
CA ARG A 6 13.59 16.52 1.35
C ARG A 6 12.11 16.74 1.04
N PHE A 7 11.24 16.61 2.03
CA PHE A 7 9.82 16.87 1.88
C PHE A 7 9.50 18.36 1.71
N ASP A 8 10.18 19.22 2.46
CA ASP A 8 10.02 20.67 2.36
C ASP A 8 10.49 21.18 0.99
N ASP A 9 11.62 20.70 0.47
CA ASP A 9 12.10 21.04 -0.88
C ASP A 9 11.08 20.68 -1.99
N ILE A 10 10.39 19.55 -1.83
CA ILE A 10 9.34 19.11 -2.76
C ILE A 10 8.12 20.03 -2.64
N LEU A 11 7.77 20.45 -1.43
CA LEU A 11 6.65 21.36 -1.21
C LEU A 11 6.90 22.71 -1.87
N GLU A 12 8.09 23.29 -1.68
CA GLU A 12 8.49 24.54 -2.34
C GLU A 12 8.41 24.40 -3.87
N SER A 13 8.87 23.29 -4.43
CA SER A 13 8.78 23.03 -5.87
C SER A 13 7.34 22.90 -6.38
N ILE A 14 6.41 22.41 -5.55
CA ILE A 14 4.97 22.33 -5.89
C ILE A 14 4.34 23.71 -5.86
N GLU A 15 4.76 24.60 -4.95
CA GLU A 15 4.25 25.98 -4.84
C GLU A 15 4.60 26.83 -6.08
N GLU A 16 5.67 26.50 -6.79
CA GLU A 16 6.04 27.16 -8.06
C GLU A 16 5.13 26.78 -9.25
N LEU A 17 4.35 25.71 -9.14
CA LEU A 17 3.43 25.28 -10.19
C LEU A 17 2.19 26.17 -10.25
N SER A 18 1.64 26.35 -11.44
CA SER A 18 0.32 26.98 -11.61
C SER A 18 -0.80 26.16 -10.96
N ALA A 19 -1.95 26.79 -10.69
CA ALA A 19 -3.09 26.10 -10.09
C ALA A 19 -3.55 24.86 -10.89
N ASP A 20 -3.52 24.94 -12.23
CA ASP A 20 -3.91 23.85 -13.11
C ASP A 20 -2.89 22.69 -13.07
N GLU A 21 -1.60 23.01 -13.00
CA GLU A 21 -0.54 22.01 -12.85
C GLU A 21 -0.60 21.33 -11.49
N GLN A 22 -0.85 22.08 -10.41
CA GLN A 22 -1.06 21.52 -9.07
C GLN A 22 -2.27 20.57 -9.04
N ALA A 23 -3.40 20.97 -9.65
CA ALA A 23 -4.59 20.12 -9.75
C ALA A 23 -4.29 18.82 -10.51
N THR A 24 -3.59 18.93 -11.65
CA THR A 24 -3.16 17.77 -12.45
C THR A 24 -2.23 16.85 -11.66
N LEU A 25 -1.29 17.42 -10.90
CA LEU A 25 -0.38 16.66 -10.05
C LEU A 25 -1.12 15.89 -8.96
N ILE A 26 -2.09 16.51 -8.31
CA ILE A 26 -2.93 15.87 -7.29
C ILE A 26 -3.63 14.64 -7.86
N ASP A 27 -4.24 14.76 -9.03
CA ASP A 27 -4.95 13.65 -9.66
C ASP A 27 -4.00 12.52 -10.08
N LEU A 28 -2.83 12.89 -10.63
CA LEU A 28 -1.79 11.92 -10.96
C LEU A 28 -1.30 11.14 -9.74
N ILE A 29 -1.03 11.83 -8.62
CA ILE A 29 -0.56 11.20 -7.39
C ILE A 29 -1.64 10.28 -6.81
N ARG A 30 -2.90 10.72 -6.77
CA ARG A 30 -4.03 9.88 -6.34
C ARG A 30 -4.15 8.60 -7.16
N HIS A 31 -4.05 8.73 -8.49
CA HIS A 31 -4.10 7.58 -9.39
C HIS A 31 -2.94 6.60 -9.12
N ARG A 32 -1.71 7.12 -9.00
CA ARG A 32 -0.50 6.30 -8.74
C ARG A 32 -0.58 5.58 -7.39
N LEU A 33 -1.08 6.23 -6.35
CA LEU A 33 -1.28 5.60 -5.03
C LEU A 33 -2.32 4.48 -5.09
N ALA A 34 -3.41 4.68 -5.82
CA ALA A 34 -4.41 3.65 -6.03
C ALA A 34 -3.85 2.44 -6.80
N GLU A 35 -3.05 2.67 -7.84
CA GLU A 35 -2.39 1.58 -8.59
C GLU A 35 -1.40 0.82 -7.71
N LYS A 36 -0.56 1.53 -6.93
CA LYS A 36 0.38 0.88 -6.02
C LYS A 36 -0.34 -0.05 -5.03
N ARG A 37 -1.44 0.42 -4.45
CA ARG A 37 -2.27 -0.40 -3.54
C ARG A 37 -2.89 -1.61 -4.25
N ARG A 38 -3.35 -1.45 -5.50
CA ARG A 38 -3.84 -2.57 -6.31
C ARG A 38 -2.75 -3.62 -6.56
N SER A 39 -1.53 -3.19 -6.88
CA SER A 39 -0.40 -4.10 -7.06
C SER A 39 -0.06 -4.85 -5.77
N GLU A 40 -0.05 -4.17 -4.62
CA GLU A 40 0.15 -4.81 -3.31
C GLU A 40 -0.94 -5.87 -3.03
N ILE A 41 -2.21 -5.56 -3.31
CA ILE A 41 -3.30 -6.53 -3.19
C ILE A 41 -3.09 -7.74 -4.11
N ALA A 42 -2.70 -7.52 -5.37
CA ALA A 42 -2.46 -8.59 -6.32
C ALA A 42 -1.33 -9.54 -5.85
N VAL A 43 -0.25 -8.98 -5.30
CA VAL A 43 0.85 -9.76 -4.70
C VAL A 43 0.34 -10.59 -3.52
N ASN A 44 -0.44 -9.98 -2.63
CA ASN A 44 -1.00 -10.68 -1.46
C ASN A 44 -1.95 -11.82 -1.89
N ILE A 45 -2.76 -11.63 -2.93
CA ILE A 45 -3.64 -12.66 -3.47
C ILE A 45 -2.82 -13.83 -4.02
N ALA A 46 -1.80 -13.55 -4.83
CA ALA A 46 -0.94 -14.58 -5.40
C ALA A 46 -0.23 -15.39 -4.31
N GLN A 47 0.26 -14.71 -3.27
CA GLN A 47 0.90 -15.34 -2.12
C GLN A 47 -0.09 -16.24 -1.34
N ALA A 48 -1.30 -15.74 -1.05
CA ALA A 48 -2.32 -16.50 -0.36
C ALA A 48 -2.76 -17.75 -1.15
N GLN A 49 -2.87 -17.65 -2.48
CA GLN A 49 -3.16 -18.79 -3.35
C GLN A 49 -2.05 -19.84 -3.28
N LEU A 50 -0.78 -19.41 -3.37
CA LEU A 50 0.37 -20.31 -3.24
C LEU A 50 0.38 -21.01 -1.87
N GLU A 51 0.12 -20.30 -0.78
CA GLU A 51 0.06 -20.87 0.56
C GLU A 51 -1.06 -21.91 0.69
N TYR A 52 -2.23 -21.63 0.11
CA TYR A 52 -3.35 -22.55 0.10
C TYR A 52 -3.04 -23.83 -0.68
N GLU A 53 -2.45 -23.70 -1.88
CA GLU A 53 -2.06 -24.82 -2.75
C GLU A 53 -0.94 -25.67 -2.14
N THR A 54 0.06 -25.02 -1.54
CA THR A 54 1.19 -25.70 -0.90
C THR A 54 0.89 -26.22 0.50
N GLY A 55 -0.33 -26.03 1.00
CA GLY A 55 -0.74 -26.48 2.32
C GLY A 55 -0.09 -25.73 3.47
N LYS A 56 0.50 -24.55 3.22
CA LYS A 56 1.03 -23.62 4.24
C LYS A 56 -0.08 -22.81 4.91
N VAL A 57 -1.27 -23.38 4.98
CA VAL A 57 -2.44 -22.81 5.65
C VAL A 57 -2.84 -23.74 6.78
N PHE A 58 -3.23 -23.17 7.92
CA PHE A 58 -3.79 -23.96 9.00
C PHE A 58 -5.14 -24.54 8.56
N ARG A 59 -5.32 -25.85 8.75
CA ARG A 59 -6.58 -26.56 8.50
C ARG A 59 -6.94 -27.35 9.75
N GLY A 60 -8.14 -27.12 10.26
CA GLY A 60 -8.65 -27.79 11.45
C GLY A 60 -10.16 -27.70 11.55
N ASN A 61 -10.74 -28.43 12.50
CA ASN A 61 -12.15 -28.24 12.88
C ASN A 61 -12.33 -26.92 13.64
N LEU A 62 -13.58 -26.54 13.92
CA LEU A 62 -13.91 -25.28 14.58
C LEU A 62 -13.13 -25.06 15.89
N THR A 63 -13.03 -26.09 16.74
CA THR A 63 -12.28 -26.02 18.00
C THR A 63 -10.81 -25.73 17.76
N GLN A 64 -10.18 -26.46 16.83
CA GLN A 64 -8.77 -26.26 16.48
C GLN A 64 -8.49 -24.87 15.90
N ILE A 65 -9.42 -24.33 15.11
CA ILE A 65 -9.32 -22.97 14.56
C ILE A 65 -9.45 -21.92 15.68
N MET A 66 -10.41 -22.09 16.59
CA MET A 66 -10.59 -21.17 17.72
C MET A 66 -9.38 -21.16 18.64
N ASP A 67 -8.79 -22.33 18.90
CA ASP A 67 -7.56 -22.44 19.69
C ASP A 67 -6.40 -21.70 19.01
N GLU A 68 -6.23 -21.84 17.69
CA GLU A 68 -5.17 -21.16 16.92
C GLU A 68 -5.33 -19.64 16.91
N LEU A 69 -6.56 -19.13 16.77
CA LEU A 69 -6.85 -17.68 16.75
C LEU A 69 -6.69 -17.00 18.13
N SER A 70 -6.70 -17.79 19.21
CA SER A 70 -6.60 -17.28 20.59
C SER A 70 -5.17 -17.25 21.15
N LYS A 71 -4.19 -17.69 20.35
CA LYS A 71 -2.74 -17.59 20.65
C LYS A 71 -2.20 -16.21 20.29
#